data_AF-A0A0D3LBJ6-F1
#
_entry.id   AF-A0A0D3LBJ6-F1
#
_cell.length_a   1.000
_cell.length_b   1.000
_cell.length_c   1.000
_cell.angle_alpha   90.00
_cell.angle_beta   90.00
_cell.angle_gamma   90.00
#
_symmetry.space_group_name_H-M   'P 1'
#
loop_
_entity.id
_entity.type
_entity.pdbx_description
1 polymer ?
#
loop_
_entity_poly.entity_id
_entity_poly.type
_entity_poly.pdbx_seq_one_letter_code
_entity_poly.pdbx_strand_id
1 'polypeptide(L)'
;MKTKLLKTLLLATLILNAASGYGQELKKQLSSDVCSCFTQAKGSSTLDFDTFQNCFGQSLIKYKDDIEKLIDINSDIPEHEQGYRLGNQIYTEVQSDLIHNCDPFFSLIEEMREASITSMRQQTSQQMIDSLSTLIAKHQTIDLLWQRGTKYFAFQDLEKAEMDLRECIRLDPNYIQADFFLAWVLERKGEFLKARELYEKVYSVTNKQEILLAIDILKRKHKH
;
A
#
# COMPACT_ATOMS: atom_id res chain seq x y z
N MET A 1 24.56 -15.47 -40.75
CA MET A 1 23.34 -14.74 -40.29
C MET A 1 22.95 -15.10 -38.86
N LYS A 2 22.81 -16.38 -38.49
CA LYS A 2 22.43 -16.83 -37.13
C LYS A 2 23.34 -16.33 -35.99
N THR A 3 24.66 -16.31 -36.20
CA THR A 3 25.65 -15.85 -35.20
C THR A 3 25.65 -14.35 -34.95
N LYS A 4 25.26 -13.54 -35.95
CA LYS A 4 25.13 -12.07 -35.80
C LYS A 4 23.87 -11.75 -35.00
N LEU A 5 22.75 -12.38 -35.35
CA LEU A 5 21.47 -12.25 -34.64
C LEU A 5 21.57 -12.69 -33.16
N LEU A 6 22.24 -13.81 -32.88
CA LEU A 6 22.45 -14.32 -31.53
C LEU A 6 23.32 -13.38 -30.66
N LYS A 7 24.37 -12.78 -31.25
CA LYS A 7 25.20 -11.78 -30.58
C LYS A 7 24.42 -10.50 -30.30
N THR A 8 23.58 -10.04 -31.23
CA THR A 8 22.72 -8.87 -31.02
C THR A 8 21.69 -9.12 -29.92
N LEU A 9 21.09 -10.33 -29.87
CA LEU A 9 20.15 -10.72 -28.81
C LEU A 9 20.83 -10.75 -27.43
N LEU A 10 22.04 -11.34 -27.35
CA LEU A 10 22.83 -11.39 -26.12
C LEU A 10 23.25 -9.99 -25.63
N LEU A 11 23.67 -9.12 -26.55
CA LEU A 11 24.02 -7.73 -26.21
C LEU A 11 22.79 -6.96 -25.71
N ALA A 12 21.64 -7.11 -26.37
CA ALA A 12 20.39 -6.50 -25.94
C ALA A 12 19.95 -6.98 -24.55
N THR A 13 20.05 -8.28 -24.26
CA THR A 13 19.74 -8.82 -22.92
C THR A 13 20.72 -8.34 -21.84
N LEU A 14 22.01 -8.18 -22.17
CA LEU A 14 23.01 -7.63 -21.24
C LEU A 14 22.74 -6.15 -20.93
N ILE A 15 22.34 -5.36 -21.92
CA ILE A 15 22.00 -3.93 -21.76
C ILE A 15 20.71 -3.78 -20.93
N LEU A 16 19.69 -4.60 -21.19
CA LEU A 16 18.44 -4.64 -20.39
C LEU A 16 18.71 -5.01 -18.92
N ASN A 17 19.60 -5.97 -18.66
CA ASN A 17 19.99 -6.37 -17.30
C ASN A 17 20.83 -5.29 -16.59
N ALA A 18 21.66 -4.54 -17.31
CA ALA A 18 22.43 -3.44 -16.75
C ALA A 18 21.56 -2.22 -16.41
N ALA A 19 20.60 -1.87 -17.28
CA ALA A 19 19.65 -0.78 -17.06
C ALA A 19 18.70 -1.08 -15.88
N SER A 20 18.20 -2.31 -15.78
CA SER A 20 17.41 -2.75 -14.62
C SER A 20 18.22 -2.76 -13.32
N GLY A 21 19.49 -3.16 -13.37
CA GLY A 21 20.40 -3.09 -12.23
C GLY A 21 20.67 -1.65 -11.75
N TYR A 22 20.87 -0.71 -12.68
CA TYR A 22 21.09 0.70 -12.36
C TYR A 22 19.86 1.33 -11.68
N GLY A 23 18.67 1.14 -12.24
CA GLY A 23 17.43 1.66 -11.65
C GLY A 23 17.15 1.06 -10.26
N GLN A 24 17.45 -0.21 -10.06
CA GLN A 24 17.28 -0.87 -8.76
C GLN A 24 18.25 -0.34 -7.70
N GLU A 25 19.50 -0.07 -8.07
CA GLU A 25 20.49 0.52 -7.17
C GLU A 25 20.11 1.96 -6.79
N LEU A 26 19.71 2.77 -7.77
CA LEU A 26 19.23 4.13 -7.53
C LEU A 26 18.06 4.16 -6.53
N LYS A 27 17.09 3.26 -6.71
CA LYS A 27 15.95 3.12 -5.78
C LYS A 27 16.39 2.85 -4.34
N LYS A 28 17.33 1.92 -4.15
CA LYS A 28 17.83 1.57 -2.81
C LYS A 28 18.53 2.74 -2.15
N GLN A 29 19.38 3.45 -2.90
CA GLN A 29 20.07 4.62 -2.40
C GLN A 29 19.08 5.73 -2.02
N LEU A 30 18.09 5.98 -2.88
CA LEU A 30 17.05 6.96 -2.62
C LEU A 30 16.25 6.59 -1.36
N SER A 31 15.81 5.33 -1.23
CA SER A 31 15.06 4.87 -0.05
C SER A 31 15.90 4.95 1.24
N SER A 32 17.19 4.61 1.17
CA SER A 32 18.13 4.73 2.29
C SER A 32 18.30 6.18 2.75
N ASP A 33 18.48 7.11 1.81
CA ASP A 33 18.63 8.54 2.11
C ASP A 33 17.34 9.13 2.69
N VAL A 34 16.18 8.77 2.13
CA VAL A 34 14.88 9.18 2.69
C VAL A 34 14.72 8.66 4.10
N CYS A 35 15.03 7.39 4.36
CA CYS A 35 14.95 6.83 5.71
C CYS A 35 15.91 7.54 6.68
N SER A 36 17.15 7.82 6.26
CA SER A 36 18.14 8.51 7.06
C SER A 36 17.67 9.93 7.44
N CYS A 37 17.22 10.71 6.45
CA CYS A 37 16.64 12.04 6.67
C CYS A 37 15.44 11.97 7.64
N PHE A 38 14.52 11.04 7.39
CA PHE A 38 13.31 10.89 8.19
C PHE A 38 13.63 10.48 9.63
N THR A 39 14.62 9.61 9.82
CA THR A 39 15.09 9.19 11.16
C THR A 39 15.74 10.35 11.92
N GLN A 40 16.51 11.20 11.24
CA GLN A 40 17.16 12.36 11.85
C GLN A 40 16.15 13.45 12.24
N ALA A 41 15.10 13.66 11.44
CA ALA A 41 14.02 14.60 11.74
C ALA A 41 13.24 14.27 13.02
N LYS A 42 13.24 12.99 13.44
CA LYS A 42 12.64 12.55 14.71
C LYS A 42 13.21 13.26 15.94
N GLY A 43 14.47 13.73 15.87
CA GLY A 43 15.11 14.47 16.94
C GLY A 43 14.60 15.91 17.13
N SER A 44 13.83 16.44 16.16
CA SER A 44 13.42 17.85 16.11
C SER A 44 11.90 18.09 16.15
N SER A 45 11.07 17.10 15.84
CA SER A 45 9.60 17.25 15.77
C SER A 45 8.86 15.91 15.76
N THR A 46 7.53 15.95 15.91
CA THR A 46 6.65 14.80 15.63
C THR A 46 6.85 14.37 14.18
N LEU A 47 7.08 13.07 13.94
CA LEU A 47 7.15 12.54 12.59
C LEU A 47 5.74 12.53 11.99
N ASP A 48 5.58 13.17 10.85
CA ASP A 48 4.34 13.22 10.10
C ASP A 48 4.60 12.98 8.61
N PHE A 49 3.52 12.94 7.84
CA PHE A 49 3.61 12.72 6.40
C PHE A 49 4.34 13.86 5.68
N ASP A 50 4.25 15.10 6.19
CA ASP A 50 4.95 16.26 5.64
C ASP A 50 6.47 16.12 5.77
N THR A 51 6.94 15.58 6.90
CA THR A 51 8.35 15.24 7.11
C THR A 51 8.84 14.23 6.07
N PHE A 52 8.03 13.21 5.77
CA PHE A 52 8.34 12.26 4.69
C PHE A 52 8.40 12.95 3.33
N GLN A 53 7.41 13.79 2.98
CA GLN A 53 7.41 14.53 1.71
C GLN A 53 8.65 15.42 1.55
N ASN A 54 9.08 16.08 2.63
CA ASN A 54 10.29 16.90 2.64
C ASN A 54 11.56 16.06 2.38
N CYS A 55 11.73 14.96 3.11
CA CYS A 55 12.88 14.06 2.92
C CYS A 55 12.90 13.40 1.53
N PHE A 56 11.73 13.01 1.03
CA PHE A 56 11.57 12.48 -0.32
C PHE A 56 11.93 13.53 -1.38
N GLY A 57 11.41 14.74 -1.27
CA GLY A 57 11.72 15.85 -2.18
C GLY A 57 13.20 16.22 -2.21
N GLN A 58 13.86 16.28 -1.04
CA GLN A 58 15.30 16.51 -0.97
C GLN A 58 16.10 15.40 -1.68
N SER A 59 15.69 14.15 -1.51
CA SER A 59 16.34 13.00 -2.16
C SER A 59 16.12 13.03 -3.67
N LEU A 60 14.92 13.39 -4.16
CA LEU A 60 14.67 13.57 -5.59
C LEU A 60 15.58 14.66 -6.20
N ILE A 61 15.79 15.78 -5.50
CA ILE A 61 16.69 16.84 -5.97
C ILE A 61 18.14 16.33 -6.03
N LYS A 62 18.58 15.59 -5.01
CA LYS A 62 19.92 14.99 -4.96
C LYS A 62 20.18 14.05 -6.14
N TYR A 63 19.19 13.25 -6.51
CA TYR A 63 19.29 12.21 -7.54
C TYR A 63 18.73 12.63 -8.90
N LYS A 64 18.44 13.92 -9.11
CA LYS A 64 17.77 14.44 -10.31
C LYS A 64 18.42 13.95 -11.60
N ASP A 65 19.72 14.16 -11.76
CA ASP A 65 20.44 13.81 -12.99
C ASP A 65 20.44 12.30 -13.26
N ASP A 66 20.42 11.48 -12.22
CA ASP A 66 20.36 10.02 -12.35
C ASP A 66 18.96 9.53 -12.72
N ILE A 67 17.92 10.21 -12.22
CA ILE A 67 16.51 9.96 -12.58
C ILE A 67 16.25 10.38 -14.02
N GLU A 68 16.78 11.53 -14.46
CA GLU A 68 16.61 12.02 -15.85
C GLU A 68 17.20 11.05 -16.89
N LYS A 69 18.25 10.31 -16.55
CA LYS A 69 18.82 9.25 -17.42
C LYS A 69 17.86 8.08 -17.66
N LEU A 70 16.81 7.93 -16.86
CA LEU A 70 15.79 6.89 -17.04
C LEU A 70 14.72 7.28 -18.05
N ILE A 71 14.70 8.53 -18.52
CA ILE A 71 13.80 9.00 -19.57
C ILE A 71 14.34 8.57 -20.94
N ASP A 72 13.51 7.89 -21.73
CA ASP A 72 13.87 7.47 -23.08
C ASP A 72 13.50 8.56 -24.09
N ILE A 73 14.51 9.33 -24.50
CA ILE A 73 14.37 10.41 -25.50
C ILE A 73 13.96 9.91 -26.90
N ASN A 74 14.02 8.60 -27.16
CA ASN A 74 13.60 8.00 -28.42
C ASN A 74 12.21 7.36 -28.34
N SER A 75 11.55 7.44 -27.19
CA SER A 75 10.20 6.92 -27.01
C SER A 75 9.16 7.77 -27.76
N ASP A 76 8.10 7.11 -28.24
CA ASP A 76 6.93 7.81 -28.77
C ASP A 76 6.11 8.53 -27.67
N ILE A 77 6.42 8.28 -26.40
CA ILE A 77 5.77 8.92 -25.25
C ILE A 77 6.48 10.26 -24.95
N PRO A 78 5.75 11.39 -24.83
CA PRO A 78 6.36 12.67 -24.47
C PRO A 78 7.16 12.62 -23.16
N GLU A 79 8.31 13.31 -23.11
CA GLU A 79 9.20 13.30 -21.94
C GLU A 79 8.49 13.67 -20.62
N HIS A 80 7.59 14.67 -20.64
CA HIS A 80 6.84 15.06 -19.45
C HIS A 80 5.92 13.95 -18.93
N GLU A 81 5.34 13.16 -19.84
CA GLU A 81 4.48 12.04 -19.49
C GLU A 81 5.32 10.87 -18.96
N GLN A 82 6.48 10.60 -19.57
CA GLN A 82 7.44 9.64 -19.04
C GLN A 82 7.88 10.03 -17.62
N GLY A 83 8.24 11.30 -17.41
CA GLY A 83 8.63 11.84 -16.10
C GLY A 83 7.54 11.70 -15.05
N TYR A 84 6.28 11.99 -15.41
CA TYR A 84 5.15 11.79 -14.50
C TYR A 84 4.97 10.31 -14.11
N ARG A 85 5.02 9.39 -15.08
CA ARG A 85 4.91 7.94 -14.85
C ARG A 85 6.05 7.44 -13.96
N LEU A 86 7.28 7.84 -14.28
CA LEU A 86 8.47 7.49 -13.51
C LEU A 86 8.40 8.03 -12.08
N GLY A 87 7.98 9.28 -11.90
CA GLY A 87 7.81 9.89 -10.58
C GLY A 87 6.82 9.12 -9.70
N ASN A 88 5.65 8.75 -10.24
CA ASN A 88 4.67 7.93 -9.53
C ASN A 88 5.21 6.54 -9.19
N GLN A 89 5.97 5.94 -10.09
CA GLN A 89 6.61 4.65 -9.87
C GLN A 89 7.64 4.75 -8.74
N ILE A 90 8.58 5.69 -8.81
CA ILE A 90 9.60 5.93 -7.77
C ILE A 90 8.93 6.17 -6.42
N TYR A 91 7.90 7.02 -6.38
CA TYR A 91 7.18 7.36 -5.15
C TYR A 91 6.55 6.13 -4.47
N THR A 92 5.92 5.26 -5.26
CA THR A 92 5.31 4.01 -4.77
C THR A 92 6.39 3.03 -4.30
N GLU A 93 7.43 2.87 -5.12
CA GLU A 93 8.50 1.92 -4.89
C GLU A 93 9.35 2.25 -3.67
N VAL A 94 9.58 3.53 -3.40
CA VAL A 94 10.31 4.02 -2.24
C VAL A 94 9.51 3.82 -0.97
N GLN A 95 8.20 4.14 -0.97
CA GLN A 95 7.35 3.85 0.18
C GLN A 95 7.31 2.35 0.49
N SER A 96 7.21 1.50 -0.53
CA SER A 96 7.28 0.04 -0.38
C SER A 96 8.60 -0.37 0.29
N ASP A 97 9.75 0.11 -0.20
CA ASP A 97 11.05 -0.21 0.39
C ASP A 97 11.19 0.29 1.84
N LEU A 98 10.74 1.52 2.11
CA LEU A 98 10.72 2.10 3.45
C LEU A 98 9.83 1.30 4.41
N ILE A 99 8.68 0.80 3.96
CA ILE A 99 7.84 -0.11 4.77
C ILE A 99 8.64 -1.34 5.19
N HIS A 100 9.45 -1.93 4.32
CA HIS A 100 10.24 -3.12 4.66
C HIS A 100 11.47 -2.82 5.51
N ASN A 101 12.14 -1.68 5.26
CA ASN A 101 13.52 -1.47 5.71
C ASN A 101 13.73 -0.24 6.61
N CYS A 102 12.69 0.55 6.89
CA CYS A 102 12.78 1.77 7.68
C CYS A 102 11.81 1.75 8.88
N ASP A 103 12.32 1.52 10.08
CA ASP A 103 11.48 1.41 11.30
C ASP A 103 10.68 2.67 11.62
N PRO A 104 11.26 3.89 11.55
CA PRO A 104 10.49 5.10 11.83
C PRO A 104 9.37 5.34 10.82
N PHE A 105 9.62 5.08 9.53
CA PHE A 105 8.59 5.22 8.50
C PHE A 105 7.47 4.18 8.68
N PHE A 106 7.83 2.92 8.93
CA PHE A 106 6.83 1.89 9.22
C PHE A 106 5.98 2.22 10.43
N SER A 107 6.60 2.75 11.50
CA SER A 107 5.88 3.19 12.70
C SER A 107 4.88 4.30 12.38
N LEU A 108 5.27 5.31 11.58
CA LEU A 108 4.35 6.35 11.11
C LEU A 108 3.15 5.76 10.38
N ILE A 109 3.37 4.84 9.44
CA ILE A 109 2.28 4.24 8.66
C ILE A 109 1.32 3.45 9.56
N GLU A 110 1.83 2.69 10.53
CA GLU A 110 1.00 1.99 11.51
C GLU A 110 0.22 2.95 12.41
N GLU A 111 0.83 4.06 12.85
CA GLU A 111 0.15 5.11 13.62
C GLU A 111 -0.99 5.75 12.83
N MET A 112 -0.78 6.06 11.54
CA MET A 112 -1.83 6.61 10.66
C MET A 112 -3.00 5.62 10.48
N ARG A 113 -2.68 4.32 10.37
CA ARG A 113 -3.67 3.24 10.30
C ARG A 113 -4.49 3.15 11.58
N GLU A 114 -3.85 3.13 12.75
CA GLU A 114 -4.54 3.13 14.04
C GLU A 114 -5.34 4.42 14.30
N ALA A 115 -4.87 5.58 13.83
CA ALA A 115 -5.63 6.82 13.88
C ALA A 115 -6.93 6.72 13.05
N SER A 116 -6.89 6.06 11.90
CA SER A 116 -8.07 5.80 11.07
C SER A 116 -9.09 4.91 11.79
N ILE A 117 -8.63 3.87 12.48
CA ILE A 117 -9.47 2.99 13.31
C ILE A 117 -10.07 3.74 14.51
N THR A 118 -9.27 4.59 15.15
CA THR A 118 -9.71 5.44 16.26
C THR A 118 -10.81 6.39 15.82
N SER A 119 -10.65 7.02 14.65
CA SER A 119 -11.69 7.89 14.05
C SER A 119 -12.98 7.12 13.78
N MET A 120 -12.90 5.90 13.23
CA MET A 120 -14.08 5.05 13.03
C MET A 120 -14.78 4.73 14.35
N ARG A 121 -14.02 4.42 15.41
CA ARG A 121 -14.56 4.13 16.74
C ARG A 121 -15.26 5.33 17.34
N GLN A 122 -14.71 6.54 17.21
CA GLN A 122 -15.34 7.78 17.69
C GLN A 122 -16.69 8.06 17.03
N GLN A 123 -16.85 7.65 15.77
CA GLN A 123 -18.10 7.81 15.01
C GLN A 123 -19.10 6.67 15.21
N THR A 124 -18.81 5.72 16.11
CA THR A 124 -19.63 4.52 16.30
C THR A 124 -20.08 4.41 17.75
N SER A 125 -21.32 3.98 17.97
CA SER A 125 -21.88 3.72 19.30
C SER A 125 -22.56 2.35 19.35
N GLN A 126 -22.70 1.80 20.55
CA GLN A 126 -23.45 0.55 20.74
C GLN A 126 -24.89 0.68 20.21
N GLN A 127 -25.54 1.82 20.47
CA GLN A 127 -26.89 2.11 19.97
C GLN A 127 -26.98 2.06 18.44
N MET A 128 -25.92 2.48 17.72
CA MET A 128 -25.87 2.37 16.26
C MET A 128 -25.82 0.91 15.81
N ILE A 129 -25.01 0.08 16.46
CA ILE A 129 -24.93 -1.37 16.19
C ILE A 129 -26.27 -2.05 16.46
N ASP A 130 -26.95 -1.70 17.56
CA ASP A 130 -28.25 -2.26 17.94
C ASP A 130 -29.34 -1.86 16.91
N SER A 131 -29.28 -0.61 16.45
CA SER A 131 -30.16 -0.11 15.39
C SER A 131 -29.96 -0.86 14.07
N LEU A 132 -28.71 -1.07 13.65
CA LEU A 132 -28.38 -1.86 12.47
C LEU A 132 -28.87 -3.30 12.61
N SER A 133 -28.71 -3.91 13.78
CA SER A 133 -29.19 -5.27 14.04
C SER A 133 -30.71 -5.38 13.93
N THR A 134 -31.45 -4.38 14.41
CA THR A 134 -32.90 -4.31 14.27
C THR A 134 -33.33 -4.17 12.80
N LEU A 135 -32.59 -3.40 11.99
CA LEU A 135 -32.86 -3.25 10.56
C LEU A 135 -32.59 -4.56 9.80
N ILE A 136 -31.47 -5.22 10.08
CA ILE A 136 -31.09 -6.50 9.47
C ILE A 136 -32.14 -7.58 9.76
N ALA A 137 -32.66 -7.62 10.99
CA ALA A 137 -33.71 -8.58 11.37
C ALA A 137 -35.02 -8.40 10.59
N LYS A 138 -35.32 -7.18 10.12
CA LYS A 138 -36.50 -6.90 9.29
C LYS A 138 -36.24 -7.21 7.81
N HIS A 139 -35.10 -6.78 7.30
CA HIS A 139 -34.70 -6.99 5.91
C HIS A 139 -33.18 -6.87 5.78
N GLN A 140 -32.51 -8.03 5.69
CA GLN A 140 -31.07 -8.09 5.53
C GLN A 140 -30.66 -7.59 4.14
N THR A 141 -29.72 -6.65 4.10
CA THR A 141 -29.07 -6.19 2.87
C THR A 141 -27.56 -6.24 3.02
N ILE A 142 -26.84 -6.33 1.90
CA ILE A 142 -25.36 -6.30 1.88
C ILE A 142 -24.86 -5.01 2.55
N ASP A 143 -25.48 -3.87 2.27
CA ASP A 143 -25.07 -2.58 2.84
C ASP A 143 -25.26 -2.51 4.36
N LEU A 144 -26.33 -3.10 4.90
CA LEU A 144 -26.56 -3.12 6.36
C LEU A 144 -25.57 -4.05 7.07
N LEU A 145 -25.30 -5.23 6.48
CA LEU A 145 -24.30 -6.17 6.97
C LEU A 145 -22.91 -5.53 6.95
N TRP A 146 -22.52 -4.91 5.84
CA TRP A 146 -21.23 -4.24 5.71
C TRP A 146 -21.10 -3.13 6.75
N GLN A 147 -22.10 -2.25 6.86
CA GLN A 147 -22.10 -1.19 7.87
C GLN A 147 -21.92 -1.77 9.27
N ARG A 148 -22.69 -2.79 9.67
CA ARG A 148 -22.58 -3.38 11.00
C ARG A 148 -21.22 -4.07 11.22
N GLY A 149 -20.72 -4.79 10.21
CA GLY A 149 -19.39 -5.41 10.23
C GLY A 149 -18.27 -4.39 10.46
N THR A 150 -18.30 -3.24 9.76
CA THR A 150 -17.33 -2.16 10.01
C THR A 150 -17.45 -1.56 11.41
N LYS A 151 -18.66 -1.51 11.97
CA LYS A 151 -18.89 -1.02 13.34
C LYS A 151 -18.39 -1.99 14.40
N TYR A 152 -18.61 -3.29 14.21
CA TYR A 152 -18.01 -4.33 15.05
C TYR A 152 -16.48 -4.28 15.01
N PHE A 153 -15.90 -4.12 13.82
CA PHE A 153 -14.45 -3.96 13.67
C PHE A 153 -13.92 -2.74 14.45
N ALA A 154 -14.58 -1.59 14.35
CA ALA A 154 -14.20 -0.39 15.10
C ALA A 154 -14.29 -0.57 16.62
N PHE A 155 -15.16 -1.47 17.09
CA PHE A 155 -15.30 -1.85 18.51
C PHE A 155 -14.42 -3.04 18.93
N GLN A 156 -13.54 -3.55 18.05
CA GLN A 156 -12.71 -4.73 18.29
C GLN A 156 -13.51 -6.04 18.53
N ASP A 157 -14.78 -6.10 18.14
CA ASP A 157 -15.56 -7.34 18.10
C ASP A 157 -15.28 -8.06 16.77
N LEU A 158 -14.08 -8.63 16.65
CA LEU A 158 -13.51 -9.13 15.40
C LEU A 158 -14.31 -10.33 14.87
N GLU A 159 -14.84 -11.17 15.74
CA GLU A 159 -15.65 -12.34 15.38
C GLU A 159 -16.95 -11.93 14.69
N LYS A 160 -17.70 -10.98 15.26
CA LYS A 160 -18.94 -10.51 14.63
C LYS A 160 -18.66 -9.70 13.37
N ALA A 161 -17.58 -8.92 13.35
CA ALA A 161 -17.15 -8.21 12.15
C ALA A 161 -16.88 -9.19 11.00
N GLU A 162 -16.12 -10.26 11.26
CA GLU A 162 -15.83 -11.30 10.28
C GLU A 162 -17.10 -12.00 9.79
N MET A 163 -18.03 -12.35 10.69
CA MET A 163 -19.29 -12.99 10.31
C MET A 163 -20.09 -12.13 9.32
N ASP A 164 -20.31 -10.85 9.63
CA ASP A 164 -21.08 -9.95 8.77
C ASP A 164 -20.38 -9.72 7.41
N LEU A 165 -19.07 -9.54 7.41
CA LEU A 165 -18.29 -9.29 6.18
C LEU A 165 -18.22 -10.53 5.28
N ARG A 166 -18.13 -11.73 5.86
CA ARG A 166 -18.21 -12.98 5.10
C ARG A 166 -19.60 -13.19 4.50
N GLU A 167 -20.65 -12.80 5.21
CA GLU A 167 -22.01 -12.83 4.66
C GLU A 167 -22.18 -11.85 3.50
N CYS A 168 -21.59 -10.65 3.56
CA CYS A 168 -21.53 -9.74 2.41
C CYS A 168 -20.89 -10.42 1.19
N ILE A 169 -19.73 -11.06 1.36
CA ILE A 169 -19.02 -11.76 0.27
C ILE A 169 -19.83 -12.95 -0.26
N ARG A 170 -20.56 -13.66 0.60
CA ARG A 170 -21.44 -14.77 0.19
C ARG A 170 -22.62 -14.28 -0.67
N LEU A 171 -23.19 -13.14 -0.31
CA LEU A 171 -24.33 -12.54 -1.03
C LEU A 171 -23.89 -11.89 -2.35
N ASP A 172 -22.74 -11.21 -2.35
CA ASP A 172 -22.12 -10.65 -3.53
C ASP A 172 -20.59 -10.81 -3.49
N PRO A 173 -20.02 -11.78 -4.21
CA PRO A 173 -18.58 -12.01 -4.28
C PRO A 173 -17.77 -10.86 -4.88
N ASN A 174 -18.42 -9.89 -5.54
CA ASN A 174 -17.81 -8.71 -6.15
C ASN A 174 -17.90 -7.46 -5.27
N TYR A 175 -18.46 -7.56 -4.05
CA TYR A 175 -18.55 -6.44 -3.12
C TYR A 175 -17.19 -6.19 -2.44
N ILE A 176 -16.28 -5.54 -3.17
CA ILE A 176 -14.86 -5.34 -2.80
C ILE A 176 -14.68 -4.64 -1.44
N GLN A 177 -15.64 -3.82 -1.02
CA GLN A 177 -15.62 -3.16 0.29
C GLN A 177 -15.63 -4.20 1.43
N ALA A 178 -16.34 -5.32 1.28
CA ALA A 178 -16.31 -6.38 2.29
C ALA A 178 -14.97 -7.14 2.31
N ASP A 179 -14.37 -7.41 1.15
CA ASP A 179 -13.03 -8.00 1.08
C ASP A 179 -11.99 -7.11 1.78
N PHE A 180 -12.04 -5.79 1.53
CA PHE A 180 -11.15 -4.82 2.15
C PHE A 180 -11.26 -4.80 3.68
N PHE A 181 -12.49 -4.68 4.23
CA PHE A 181 -12.66 -4.67 5.68
C PHE A 181 -12.39 -6.05 6.31
N LEU A 182 -12.66 -7.14 5.61
CA LEU A 182 -12.32 -8.48 6.10
C LEU A 182 -10.80 -8.66 6.16
N ALA A 183 -10.04 -8.10 5.22
CA ALA A 183 -8.58 -8.09 5.29
C ALA A 183 -8.07 -7.41 6.56
N TRP A 184 -8.65 -6.25 6.93
CA TRP A 184 -8.35 -5.57 8.19
C TRP A 184 -8.70 -6.40 9.42
N VAL A 185 -9.85 -7.07 9.43
CA VAL A 185 -10.25 -7.97 10.53
C VAL A 185 -9.25 -9.11 10.67
N LEU A 186 -8.91 -9.79 9.57
CA LEU A 186 -7.96 -10.91 9.57
C LEU A 186 -6.56 -10.46 9.97
N GLU A 187 -6.12 -9.27 9.57
CA GLU A 187 -4.86 -8.67 10.03
C GLU A 187 -4.85 -8.49 11.55
N ARG A 188 -5.93 -7.96 12.14
CA ARG A 188 -6.03 -7.79 13.61
C ARG A 188 -6.06 -9.11 14.36
N LYS A 189 -6.56 -10.17 13.72
CA LYS A 189 -6.53 -11.54 14.24
C LYS A 189 -5.16 -12.22 14.04
N GLY A 190 -4.19 -11.56 13.40
CA GLY A 190 -2.87 -12.13 13.09
C GLY A 190 -2.89 -13.13 11.92
N GLU A 191 -4.00 -13.23 11.19
CA GLU A 191 -4.17 -14.13 10.04
C GLU A 191 -3.60 -13.49 8.75
N PHE A 192 -2.33 -13.11 8.78
CA PHE A 192 -1.70 -12.24 7.77
C PHE A 192 -1.74 -12.80 6.34
N LEU A 193 -1.61 -14.11 6.16
CA LEU A 193 -1.67 -14.72 4.83
C LEU A 193 -3.06 -14.54 4.19
N LYS A 194 -4.12 -14.79 4.95
CA LYS A 194 -5.50 -14.63 4.46
C LYS A 194 -5.85 -13.15 4.24
N ALA A 195 -5.38 -12.27 5.13
CA ALA A 195 -5.52 -10.83 4.95
C ALA A 195 -4.83 -10.35 3.65
N ARG A 196 -3.64 -10.90 3.36
CA ARG A 196 -2.89 -10.56 2.14
C ARG A 196 -3.64 -10.98 0.88
N GLU A 197 -4.18 -12.19 0.84
CA GLU A 197 -4.98 -12.67 -0.30
C GLU A 197 -6.17 -11.74 -0.60
N LEU A 198 -6.85 -11.25 0.44
CA LEU A 198 -7.95 -10.29 0.29
C LEU A 198 -7.46 -8.93 -0.21
N TYR A 199 -6.36 -8.39 0.33
CA TYR A 199 -5.82 -7.14 -0.20
C TYR A 199 -5.32 -7.28 -1.64
N GLU A 200 -4.73 -8.42 -2.02
CA GLU A 200 -4.33 -8.71 -3.41
C GLU A 200 -5.55 -8.72 -4.35
N LYS A 201 -6.67 -9.35 -3.91
CA LYS A 201 -7.95 -9.28 -4.62
C LYS A 201 -8.42 -7.83 -4.78
N VAL A 202 -8.47 -7.06 -3.69
CA VAL A 202 -8.90 -5.65 -3.70
C VAL A 202 -8.00 -4.82 -4.63
N TYR A 203 -6.69 -5.02 -4.61
CA TYR A 203 -5.74 -4.32 -5.46
C TYR A 203 -5.98 -4.66 -6.94
N SER A 204 -6.20 -5.92 -7.28
CA SER A 204 -6.41 -6.33 -8.68
C SER A 204 -7.63 -5.66 -9.35
N VAL A 205 -8.63 -5.27 -8.55
CA VAL A 205 -9.84 -4.59 -9.04
C VAL A 205 -9.72 -3.08 -9.00
N THR A 206 -9.08 -2.53 -7.96
CA THR A 206 -9.08 -1.09 -7.70
C THR A 206 -7.84 -0.36 -8.23
N ASN A 207 -6.74 -1.08 -8.41
CA ASN A 207 -5.40 -0.55 -8.74
C ASN A 207 -4.95 0.60 -7.80
N LYS A 208 -5.46 0.58 -6.57
CA LYS A 208 -5.22 1.60 -5.54
C LYS A 208 -3.90 1.37 -4.83
N GLN A 209 -3.02 2.38 -4.86
CA GLN A 209 -1.66 2.28 -4.31
C GLN A 209 -1.65 2.07 -2.79
N GLU A 210 -2.62 2.63 -2.08
CA GLU A 210 -2.77 2.42 -0.63
C GLU A 210 -2.95 0.94 -0.25
N ILE A 211 -3.47 0.11 -1.16
CA ILE A 211 -3.64 -1.33 -0.94
C ILE A 211 -2.30 -2.07 -1.09
N LEU A 212 -1.41 -1.61 -1.98
CA LEU A 212 -0.05 -2.17 -2.07
C LEU A 212 0.73 -1.93 -0.78
N LEU A 213 0.60 -0.75 -0.18
CA LEU A 213 1.23 -0.47 1.11
C LEU A 213 0.70 -1.40 2.21
N ALA A 214 -0.62 -1.68 2.24
CA ALA A 214 -1.20 -2.64 3.16
C ALA A 214 -0.63 -4.07 2.95
N ILE A 215 -0.46 -4.50 1.71
CA ILE A 215 0.18 -5.78 1.37
C ILE A 215 1.63 -5.83 1.88
N ASP A 216 2.40 -4.74 1.71
CA ASP A 216 3.78 -4.67 2.17
C ASP A 216 3.91 -4.67 3.70
N ILE A 217 2.99 -4.00 4.40
CA ILE A 217 2.89 -4.06 5.86
C ILE A 217 2.69 -5.51 6.32
N LEU A 218 1.78 -6.26 5.69
CA LEU A 218 1.55 -7.67 6.04
C LEU A 218 2.77 -8.54 5.77
N LYS A 219 3.49 -8.31 4.66
CA LYS A 219 4.74 -9.02 4.35
C LYS A 219 5.80 -8.76 5.41
N ARG A 220 5.91 -7.53 5.94
CA ARG A 220 6.81 -7.21 7.05
C ARG A 220 6.36 -7.87 8.35
N LYS A 221 5.08 -7.73 8.72
CA LYS A 221 4.49 -8.34 9.94
C LYS A 221 4.58 -9.87 9.97
N HIS A 222 4.53 -10.54 8.82
CA HIS A 222 4.65 -12.00 8.75
C HIS A 222 6.09 -12.53 8.83
N LYS A 223 7.08 -11.72 8.43
CA LYS A 223 8.50 -12.09 8.48
C LYS A 223 9.12 -12.01 9.88
N HIS A 224 8.47 -11.30 10.80
CA HIS A 224 8.88 -11.09 12.19
C HIS A 224 7.91 -11.77 13.15
#